data_AF-A0AAN9EI12-F1
#
_entry.id   AF-A0AAN9EI12-F1
#
_cell.length_a   1.000
_cell.length_b   1.000
_cell.length_c   1.000
_cell.angle_alpha   90.00
_cell.angle_beta   90.00
_cell.angle_gamma   90.00
#
_symmetry.space_group_name_H-M   'P 1'
#
loop_
_entity.id
_entity.type
_entity.pdbx_description
1 polymer ?
#
loop_
_entity_poly.entity_id
_entity_poly.type
_entity_poly.pdbx_seq_one_letter_code
_entity_poly.pdbx_strand_id
1 'polypeptide(L)'
;MAILKLLSEEVFDFSRGEMTQQKIKELKQSLNSEFQLIHELCLYVLSVSQRAELIRATLSTLHAFLSWIPLGYIFESPLLETLLKFFPVPAYRNLTLQCLTEVASLQIGNYYDVQYVKMYNIFMGQLQGILPPTTNIPEAYAHGSSEEQLLFSFLVHIRILESTQENISTLLLGLEYLINISYVDDTEVFKVCLDYWNSLVLELFEPHRSLDNPAATATMMRLQSEMMRLQTYAGLSLIATLAITYHAFNSIGQFYPAMVYLATSKISLVLLLNMGLVIMCVLW
;
A
#
# COMPACT_ATOMS: atom_id res chain seq x y z
N MET A 1 12.84 -2.45 -26.18
CA MET A 1 12.46 -2.27 -24.76
C MET A 1 12.90 -0.92 -24.24
N ALA A 2 14.20 -0.66 -24.00
CA ALA A 2 14.66 0.63 -23.44
C ALA A 2 14.12 1.88 -24.16
N ILE A 3 14.13 1.92 -25.49
CA ILE A 3 13.57 3.05 -26.27
C ILE A 3 12.07 3.24 -26.00
N LEU A 4 11.30 2.15 -25.92
CA LEU A 4 9.86 2.21 -25.69
C LEU A 4 9.55 2.71 -24.27
N LYS A 5 10.36 2.30 -23.28
CA LYS A 5 10.28 2.82 -21.91
C LYS A 5 10.51 4.34 -21.89
N LEU A 6 11.63 4.80 -22.46
CA LEU A 6 11.96 6.23 -22.50
C LEU A 6 10.86 7.03 -23.21
N LEU A 7 10.34 6.51 -24.33
CA LEU A 7 9.23 7.15 -25.04
C LEU A 7 7.98 7.29 -24.15
N SER A 8 7.66 6.28 -23.35
CA SER A 8 6.54 6.35 -22.42
C SER A 8 6.79 7.37 -21.31
N GLU A 9 7.96 7.33 -20.67
CA GLU A 9 8.31 8.26 -19.60
C GLU A 9 8.26 9.73 -20.09
N GLU A 10 8.79 10.01 -21.28
CA GLU A 10 8.73 11.35 -21.90
C GLU A 10 7.29 11.82 -22.19
N VAL A 11 6.44 10.92 -22.69
CA VAL A 11 5.07 11.28 -23.12
C VAL A 11 4.09 11.33 -21.95
N PHE A 12 4.27 10.48 -20.94
CA PHE A 12 3.30 10.29 -19.85
C PHE A 12 3.77 10.88 -18.52
N ASP A 13 5.06 10.86 -18.21
CA ASP A 13 5.60 11.29 -16.90
C ASP A 13 6.24 12.68 -16.96
N PHE A 14 7.11 12.95 -17.94
CA PHE A 14 7.93 14.17 -18.03
C PHE A 14 7.34 15.29 -18.90
N SER A 15 6.19 15.07 -19.53
CA SER A 15 5.57 16.00 -20.46
C SER A 15 5.22 17.39 -19.90
N ARG A 16 5.22 17.58 -18.57
CA ARG A 16 4.84 18.84 -17.90
C ARG A 16 5.94 19.90 -18.02
N GLY A 17 5.78 20.82 -18.97
CA GLY A 17 6.61 22.02 -19.12
C GLY A 17 7.57 21.99 -20.31
N GLU A 18 7.77 20.83 -20.92
CA GLU A 18 8.68 20.67 -22.07
C GLU A 18 7.96 20.60 -23.43
N MET A 19 6.68 20.24 -23.42
CA MET A 19 5.85 20.12 -24.62
C MET A 19 4.53 20.88 -24.50
N THR A 20 3.96 21.28 -25.64
CA THR A 20 2.62 21.86 -25.66
C THR A 20 1.56 20.80 -25.35
N GLN A 21 0.47 21.19 -24.70
CA GLN A 21 -0.65 20.29 -24.37
C GLN A 21 -1.20 19.56 -25.61
N GLN A 22 -1.24 20.24 -26.77
CA GLN A 22 -1.67 19.64 -28.03
C GLN A 22 -0.73 18.50 -28.47
N LYS A 23 0.58 18.74 -28.46
CA LYS A 23 1.58 17.72 -28.85
C LYS A 23 1.52 16.50 -27.92
N ILE A 24 1.33 16.70 -26.62
CA ILE A 24 1.19 15.62 -25.64
C ILE A 24 -0.05 14.78 -25.97
N LYS A 25 -1.19 15.43 -26.25
CA LYS A 25 -2.42 14.72 -26.61
C LYS A 25 -2.25 13.88 -27.88
N GLU A 26 -1.62 14.43 -28.91
CA GLU A 26 -1.36 13.73 -30.17
C GLU A 26 -0.45 12.51 -29.96
N LEU A 27 0.65 12.67 -29.21
CA LEU A 27 1.58 11.57 -28.89
C LEU A 27 0.91 10.47 -28.06
N LYS A 28 0.13 10.85 -27.04
CA LYS A 28 -0.64 9.88 -26.23
C LYS A 28 -1.62 9.10 -27.08
N GLN A 29 -2.32 9.76 -28.00
CA GLN A 29 -3.28 9.10 -28.88
C GLN A 29 -2.58 8.15 -29.86
N SER A 30 -1.46 8.58 -30.45
CA SER A 30 -0.67 7.74 -31.36
C SER A 30 -0.06 6.53 -30.67
N LEU A 31 0.45 6.67 -29.43
CA LEU A 31 1.02 5.53 -28.72
C LEU A 31 -0.06 4.53 -28.30
N ASN A 32 -1.23 5.03 -27.87
CA ASN A 32 -2.36 4.17 -27.53
C ASN A 32 -2.91 3.39 -28.73
N SER A 33 -2.98 4.00 -29.93
CA SER A 33 -3.48 3.29 -31.12
C SER A 33 -2.58 2.13 -31.55
N GLU A 34 -1.27 2.24 -31.30
CA GLU A 34 -0.28 1.22 -31.66
C GLU A 34 0.08 0.30 -30.47
N PHE A 35 -0.54 0.50 -29.30
CA PHE A 35 -0.12 -0.20 -28.08
C PHE A 35 -0.29 -1.71 -28.16
N GLN A 36 -1.25 -2.21 -28.96
CA GLN A 36 -1.45 -3.64 -29.15
C GLN A 36 -0.16 -4.35 -29.58
N LEU A 37 0.58 -3.79 -30.56
CA LEU A 37 1.83 -4.38 -31.06
C LEU A 37 2.93 -4.37 -29.98
N ILE A 38 2.98 -3.31 -29.18
CA ILE A 38 3.91 -3.20 -28.06
C ILE A 38 3.60 -4.26 -27.00
N HIS A 39 2.33 -4.42 -26.67
CA HIS A 39 1.86 -5.40 -25.70
C HIS A 39 2.16 -6.84 -26.15
N GLU A 40 1.85 -7.18 -27.40
CA GLU A 40 2.15 -8.48 -28.00
C GLU A 40 3.66 -8.77 -27.98
N LEU A 41 4.49 -7.78 -28.31
CA LEU A 41 5.95 -7.90 -28.24
C LEU A 41 6.43 -8.17 -26.80
N CYS A 42 5.90 -7.45 -25.81
CA CYS A 42 6.24 -7.66 -24.41
C CYS A 42 5.88 -9.08 -23.96
N LEU A 43 4.67 -9.55 -24.23
CA LEU A 43 4.23 -10.90 -23.88
C LEU A 43 5.02 -11.99 -24.62
N TYR A 44 5.35 -11.78 -25.88
CA TYR A 44 6.20 -12.70 -26.63
C TYR A 44 7.57 -12.82 -25.97
N VAL A 45 8.23 -11.69 -25.69
CA VAL A 45 9.54 -11.71 -25.03
C VAL A 45 9.49 -12.38 -23.66
N LEU A 46 8.49 -12.10 -22.84
CA LEU A 46 8.33 -12.72 -21.53
C LEU A 46 8.01 -14.22 -21.59
N SER A 47 7.42 -14.70 -22.69
CA SER A 47 7.09 -16.12 -22.83
C SER A 47 8.22 -16.97 -23.43
N VAL A 48 9.02 -16.43 -24.35
CA VAL A 48 10.02 -17.24 -25.10
C VAL A 48 11.47 -16.92 -24.80
N SER A 49 11.79 -15.72 -24.28
CA SER A 49 13.19 -15.31 -24.11
C SER A 49 13.85 -16.07 -22.97
N GLN A 50 15.11 -16.45 -23.16
CA GLN A 50 16.00 -16.94 -22.10
C GLN A 50 17.06 -15.91 -21.70
N ARG A 51 17.08 -14.75 -22.35
CA ARG A 51 18.06 -13.68 -22.08
C ARG A 51 17.59 -12.84 -20.89
N ALA A 52 18.24 -13.00 -19.74
CA ALA A 52 17.88 -12.32 -18.49
C ALA A 52 17.78 -10.79 -18.63
N GLU A 53 18.77 -10.15 -19.25
CA GLU A 53 18.77 -8.70 -19.48
C GLU A 53 17.60 -8.22 -20.34
N LEU A 54 17.18 -9.02 -21.33
CA LEU A 54 16.03 -8.68 -22.15
C LEU A 54 14.73 -8.81 -21.35
N ILE A 55 14.59 -9.84 -20.50
CA ILE A 55 13.43 -10.00 -19.62
C ILE A 55 13.35 -8.84 -18.62
N ARG A 56 14.46 -8.48 -17.96
CA ARG A 56 14.52 -7.33 -17.03
C ARG A 56 14.14 -6.03 -17.74
N ALA A 57 14.68 -5.79 -18.93
CA ALA A 57 14.34 -4.62 -19.72
C ALA A 57 12.85 -4.58 -20.10
N THR A 58 12.25 -5.73 -20.44
CA THR A 58 10.82 -5.84 -20.74
C THR A 58 9.95 -5.58 -19.50
N LEU A 59 10.27 -6.16 -18.35
CA LEU A 59 9.56 -5.90 -17.09
C LEU A 59 9.65 -4.43 -16.68
N SER A 60 10.83 -3.82 -16.78
CA SER A 60 10.99 -2.38 -16.51
C SER A 60 10.22 -1.50 -17.49
N THR A 61 10.11 -1.92 -18.76
CA THR A 61 9.32 -1.23 -19.78
C THR A 61 7.82 -1.37 -19.49
N LEU A 62 7.36 -2.56 -19.10
CA LEU A 62 5.97 -2.78 -18.68
C LEU A 62 5.60 -1.94 -17.47
N HIS A 63 6.47 -1.85 -16.45
CA HIS A 63 6.23 -1.00 -15.28
C HIS A 63 5.88 0.45 -15.66
N ALA A 64 6.61 1.04 -16.63
CA ALA A 64 6.34 2.40 -17.12
C ALA A 64 5.03 2.53 -17.92
N PHE A 65 4.41 1.42 -18.32
CA PHE A 65 3.18 1.41 -19.12
C PHE A 65 1.92 1.20 -18.26
N LEU A 66 2.03 0.47 -17.15
CA LEU A 66 0.88 -0.01 -16.38
C LEU A 66 -0.04 1.11 -15.86
N SER A 67 0.50 2.31 -15.63
CA SER A 67 -0.25 3.46 -15.12
C SER A 67 -1.21 4.10 -16.13
N TRP A 68 -1.04 3.86 -17.43
CA TRP A 68 -1.79 4.57 -18.48
C TRP A 68 -2.41 3.68 -19.57
N ILE A 69 -2.00 2.41 -19.68
CA ILE A 69 -2.52 1.54 -20.73
C ILE A 69 -3.98 1.16 -20.49
N PRO A 70 -4.74 0.82 -21.56
CA PRO A 70 -6.09 0.33 -21.39
C PRO A 70 -6.14 -0.92 -20.49
N LEU A 71 -7.05 -0.90 -19.51
CA LEU A 71 -7.13 -1.91 -18.46
C LEU A 71 -7.35 -3.35 -18.98
N GLY A 72 -7.98 -3.51 -20.14
CA GLY A 72 -8.15 -4.83 -20.78
C GLY A 72 -6.81 -5.53 -21.06
N TYR A 73 -5.73 -4.79 -21.37
CA TYR A 73 -4.41 -5.38 -21.53
C TYR A 73 -3.84 -5.95 -20.22
N ILE A 74 -4.25 -5.41 -19.07
CA ILE A 74 -3.80 -5.88 -17.76
C ILE A 74 -4.64 -7.07 -17.29
N PHE A 75 -5.97 -6.94 -17.34
CA PHE A 75 -6.90 -7.85 -16.66
C PHE A 75 -7.60 -8.86 -17.58
N GLU A 76 -7.67 -8.61 -18.88
CA GLU A 76 -8.31 -9.51 -19.88
C GLU A 76 -7.28 -10.24 -20.74
N SER A 77 -5.99 -10.00 -20.51
CA SER A 77 -4.86 -10.66 -21.17
C SER A 77 -4.09 -11.56 -20.18
N PRO A 78 -3.15 -12.40 -20.65
CA PRO A 78 -2.33 -13.23 -19.77
C PRO A 78 -1.23 -12.42 -19.04
N LEU A 79 -1.19 -11.08 -19.15
CA LEU A 79 -0.15 -10.25 -18.55
C LEU A 79 -0.07 -10.42 -17.03
N LEU A 80 -1.19 -10.29 -16.32
CA LEU A 80 -1.23 -10.40 -14.86
C LEU A 80 -0.76 -11.79 -14.37
N GLU A 81 -1.19 -12.85 -15.05
CA GLU A 81 -0.73 -14.22 -14.75
C GLU A 81 0.75 -14.41 -15.05
N THR A 82 1.26 -13.76 -16.10
CA THR A 82 2.68 -13.79 -16.46
C THR A 82 3.51 -13.10 -15.40
N LEU A 83 3.11 -11.91 -14.92
CA LEU A 83 3.77 -11.20 -13.84
C LEU A 83 3.85 -12.08 -12.58
N LEU A 84 2.74 -12.68 -12.14
CA LEU A 84 2.72 -13.57 -10.98
C LEU A 84 3.65 -14.78 -11.14
N LYS A 85 3.90 -15.29 -12.36
CA LYS A 85 4.89 -16.36 -12.60
C LYS A 85 6.34 -15.90 -12.43
N PHE A 86 6.63 -14.62 -12.68
CA PHE A 86 7.98 -14.06 -12.51
C PHE A 86 8.29 -13.69 -11.06
N PHE A 87 7.29 -13.43 -10.22
CA PHE A 87 7.48 -13.03 -8.83
C PHE A 87 8.38 -13.98 -8.01
N PRO A 88 8.19 -15.31 -8.02
CA PRO A 88 9.05 -16.20 -7.23
C PRO A 88 10.51 -16.26 -7.73
N VAL A 89 10.80 -15.79 -8.95
CA VAL A 89 12.14 -15.87 -9.55
C VAL A 89 13.03 -14.72 -9.05
N PRO A 90 14.10 -14.99 -8.28
CA PRO A 90 14.90 -13.94 -7.61
C PRO A 90 15.40 -12.83 -8.55
N ALA A 91 15.87 -13.19 -9.75
CA ALA A 91 16.42 -12.24 -10.72
C ALA A 91 15.40 -11.21 -11.24
N TYR A 92 14.10 -11.48 -11.10
CA TYR A 92 13.02 -10.66 -11.65
C TYR A 92 12.06 -10.12 -10.57
N ARG A 93 12.08 -10.73 -9.38
CA ARG A 93 11.17 -10.48 -8.25
C ARG A 93 10.88 -9.01 -7.99
N ASN A 94 11.89 -8.17 -7.86
CA ASN A 94 11.70 -6.75 -7.51
C ASN A 94 11.00 -5.97 -8.63
N LEU A 95 11.40 -6.17 -9.89
CA LEU A 95 10.75 -5.53 -11.04
C LEU A 95 9.31 -6.02 -11.20
N THR A 96 9.08 -7.31 -10.97
CA THR A 96 7.74 -7.88 -10.97
C THR A 96 6.89 -7.30 -9.85
N LEU A 97 7.45 -7.15 -8.64
CA LEU A 97 6.76 -6.56 -7.52
C LEU A 97 6.36 -5.12 -7.80
N GLN A 98 7.25 -4.31 -8.38
CA GLN A 98 6.94 -2.96 -8.85
C GLN A 98 5.77 -2.97 -9.84
N CYS A 99 5.77 -3.87 -10.81
CA CYS A 99 4.65 -4.03 -11.74
C CYS A 99 3.35 -4.39 -11.02
N LEU A 100 3.38 -5.35 -10.09
CA LEU A 100 2.19 -5.77 -9.34
C LEU A 100 1.68 -4.64 -8.43
N THR A 101 2.57 -3.87 -7.79
CA THR A 101 2.21 -2.70 -6.98
C THR A 101 1.52 -1.64 -7.82
N GLU A 102 2.02 -1.38 -9.03
CA GLU A 102 1.37 -0.45 -9.96
C GLU A 102 -0.02 -0.94 -10.38
N VAL A 103 -0.20 -2.25 -10.60
CA VAL A 103 -1.54 -2.82 -10.86
C VAL A 103 -2.46 -2.69 -9.64
N ALA A 104 -1.92 -2.91 -8.43
CA ALA A 104 -2.63 -2.81 -7.16
C ALA A 104 -3.08 -1.38 -6.84
N SER A 105 -2.35 -0.36 -7.32
CA SER A 105 -2.64 1.05 -7.08
C SER A 105 -3.67 1.64 -8.05
N LEU A 106 -4.00 0.94 -9.14
CA LEU A 106 -4.97 1.41 -10.13
C LEU A 106 -6.35 1.60 -9.47
N GLN A 107 -6.85 2.84 -9.52
CA GLN A 107 -8.16 3.22 -9.00
C GLN A 107 -9.24 2.88 -10.03
N ILE A 108 -9.64 1.62 -10.04
CA ILE A 108 -10.67 1.10 -10.94
C ILE A 108 -11.86 0.74 -10.06
N GLY A 109 -13.07 1.13 -10.46
CA GLY A 109 -14.27 0.67 -9.77
C GLY A 109 -14.39 -0.86 -9.80
N ASN A 110 -15.53 -1.38 -9.33
CA ASN A 110 -15.69 -2.79 -8.99
C ASN A 110 -15.69 -3.81 -10.16
N TYR A 111 -15.21 -3.44 -11.34
CA TYR A 111 -15.28 -4.26 -12.56
C TYR A 111 -14.25 -5.41 -12.58
N TYR A 112 -13.03 -5.17 -12.09
CA TYR A 112 -11.94 -6.17 -12.07
C TYR A 112 -11.68 -6.76 -10.68
N ASP A 113 -12.67 -6.64 -9.81
CA ASP A 113 -12.73 -7.15 -8.46
C ASP A 113 -12.26 -8.60 -8.32
N VAL A 114 -12.74 -9.48 -9.21
CA VAL A 114 -12.37 -10.91 -9.23
C VAL A 114 -10.88 -11.10 -9.53
N GLN A 115 -10.33 -10.28 -10.44
CA GLN A 115 -8.93 -10.33 -10.84
C GLN A 115 -8.02 -9.82 -9.71
N TYR A 116 -8.43 -8.79 -8.97
CA TYR A 116 -7.71 -8.31 -7.78
C TYR A 116 -7.62 -9.39 -6.70
N VAL A 117 -8.76 -10.02 -6.38
CA VAL A 117 -8.79 -11.12 -5.39
C VAL A 117 -7.88 -12.27 -5.83
N LYS A 118 -7.97 -12.67 -7.10
CA LYS A 118 -7.13 -13.74 -7.67
C LYS A 118 -5.64 -13.36 -7.60
N MET A 119 -5.28 -12.14 -7.98
CA MET A 119 -3.90 -11.63 -7.91
C MET A 119 -3.37 -11.69 -6.47
N TYR A 120 -4.12 -11.14 -5.52
CA TYR A 120 -3.70 -11.08 -4.12
C TYR A 120 -3.52 -12.47 -3.52
N ASN A 121 -4.47 -13.38 -3.73
CA ASN A 121 -4.38 -14.74 -3.20
C ASN A 121 -3.19 -15.52 -3.78
N ILE A 122 -2.92 -15.41 -5.09
CA ILE A 122 -1.75 -16.04 -5.72
C ILE A 122 -0.46 -15.42 -5.18
N PHE A 123 -0.39 -14.10 -5.11
CA PHE A 123 0.76 -13.38 -4.57
C PHE A 123 1.06 -13.82 -3.14
N MET A 124 0.06 -13.83 -2.26
CA MET A 124 0.21 -14.23 -0.86
C MET A 124 0.62 -15.69 -0.72
N GLY A 125 0.13 -16.58 -1.57
CA GLY A 125 0.58 -17.98 -1.61
C GLY A 125 2.06 -18.11 -1.98
N GLN A 126 2.53 -17.32 -2.96
CA GLN A 126 3.94 -17.31 -3.36
C GLN A 126 4.83 -16.62 -2.33
N LEU A 127 4.36 -15.53 -1.72
CA LEU A 127 5.09 -14.78 -0.70
C LEU A 127 5.44 -15.68 0.49
N GLN A 128 4.49 -16.48 0.97
CA GLN A 128 4.74 -17.44 2.06
C GLN A 128 5.84 -18.46 1.76
N GLY A 129 6.02 -18.83 0.49
CA GLY A 129 7.12 -19.71 0.06
C GLY A 129 8.48 -19.01 0.00
N ILE A 130 8.48 -17.69 -0.23
CA ILE A 130 9.70 -16.86 -0.32
C ILE A 130 10.12 -16.36 1.06
N LEU A 131 9.16 -15.91 1.86
CA LEU A 131 9.31 -15.35 3.18
C LEU A 131 8.28 -16.00 4.11
N PRO A 132 8.60 -17.12 4.79
CA PRO A 132 7.66 -17.78 5.69
C PRO A 132 7.17 -16.84 6.80
N PRO A 133 5.91 -16.96 7.27
CA PRO A 133 5.37 -16.09 8.33
C PRO A 133 6.13 -16.16 9.66
N THR A 134 6.86 -17.25 9.91
CA THR A 134 7.69 -17.43 11.12
C THR A 134 9.03 -16.70 11.04
N THR A 135 9.33 -16.04 9.92
CA THR A 135 10.61 -15.34 9.72
C THR A 135 10.64 -14.07 10.55
N ASN A 136 11.74 -13.85 11.27
CA ASN A 136 12.02 -12.57 11.92
C ASN A 136 12.40 -11.52 10.86
N ILE A 137 11.41 -10.81 10.31
CA ILE A 137 11.60 -9.85 9.21
C ILE A 137 12.62 -8.75 9.58
N PRO A 138 12.57 -8.09 10.76
CA PRO A 138 13.57 -7.11 11.15
C PRO A 138 15.01 -7.63 11.11
N GLU A 139 15.24 -8.85 11.61
CA GLU A 139 16.56 -9.46 11.62
C GLU A 139 17.01 -9.89 10.22
N ALA A 140 16.10 -10.46 9.43
CA ALA A 140 16.37 -10.83 8.04
C ALA A 140 16.69 -9.60 7.18
N TYR A 141 16.03 -8.47 7.44
CA TYR A 141 16.30 -7.20 6.76
C TYR A 141 17.70 -6.66 7.09
N ALA A 142 18.09 -6.67 8.37
CA ALA A 142 19.37 -6.14 8.83
C ALA A 142 20.58 -6.89 8.25
N HIS A 143 20.41 -8.18 7.92
CA HIS A 143 21.46 -9.04 7.35
C HIS A 143 21.26 -9.32 5.85
N GLY A 144 20.16 -8.85 5.27
CA GLY A 144 19.79 -9.07 3.89
C GLY A 144 20.59 -8.20 2.92
N SER A 145 20.61 -8.60 1.67
CA SER A 145 21.15 -7.79 0.57
C SER A 145 20.23 -6.61 0.25
N SER A 146 20.77 -5.55 -0.36
CA SER A 146 19.96 -4.39 -0.78
C SER A 146 18.83 -4.74 -1.74
N GLU A 147 18.94 -5.83 -2.50
CA GLU A 147 17.88 -6.30 -3.39
C GLU A 147 16.71 -6.95 -2.61
N GLU A 148 16.95 -7.52 -1.43
CA GLU A 148 15.89 -8.15 -0.62
C GLU A 148 15.06 -7.11 0.17
N GLN A 149 15.56 -5.89 0.29
CA GLN A 149 14.92 -4.79 1.01
C GLN A 149 13.71 -4.18 0.30
N LEU A 150 13.55 -4.41 -1.02
CA LEU A 150 12.49 -3.82 -1.86
C LEU A 150 11.18 -4.62 -1.88
N LEU A 151 11.09 -5.73 -1.13
CA LEU A 151 9.96 -6.67 -1.22
C LEU A 151 8.66 -6.21 -0.57
N PHE A 152 8.66 -5.06 0.11
CA PHE A 152 7.63 -4.71 1.08
C PHE A 152 6.56 -3.75 0.56
N SER A 153 6.72 -3.19 -0.64
CA SER A 153 5.85 -2.13 -1.18
C SER A 153 4.52 -2.60 -1.81
N PHE A 154 4.15 -3.88 -1.71
CA PHE A 154 2.93 -4.42 -2.35
C PHE A 154 1.74 -4.61 -1.40
N LEU A 155 1.96 -4.53 -0.08
CA LEU A 155 0.90 -4.79 0.89
C LEU A 155 -0.07 -3.60 0.96
N VAL A 156 -0.98 -3.52 -0.01
CA VAL A 156 -2.08 -2.55 -0.07
C VAL A 156 -3.36 -3.24 0.44
N HIS A 157 -4.17 -2.51 1.19
CA HIS A 157 -5.45 -2.98 1.69
C HIS A 157 -6.40 -3.03 0.52
N ILE A 158 -6.91 -4.22 0.19
CA ILE A 158 -7.91 -4.35 -0.88
C ILE A 158 -9.24 -4.65 -0.20
N ARG A 159 -10.07 -3.62 -0.02
CA ARG A 159 -11.37 -3.70 0.66
C ARG A 159 -12.25 -4.86 0.18
N ILE A 160 -12.16 -5.24 -1.08
CA ILE A 160 -12.91 -6.37 -1.62
C ILE A 160 -12.62 -7.70 -0.89
N LEU A 161 -11.42 -7.88 -0.35
CA LEU A 161 -11.02 -9.09 0.37
C LEU A 161 -11.78 -9.28 1.69
N GLU A 162 -12.48 -8.26 2.18
CA GLU A 162 -13.32 -8.34 3.39
C GLU A 162 -14.63 -9.13 3.17
N SER A 163 -14.95 -9.50 1.92
CA SER A 163 -16.26 -10.05 1.56
C SER A 163 -16.46 -11.52 1.89
N THR A 164 -15.38 -12.32 1.96
CA THR A 164 -15.47 -13.78 2.16
C THR A 164 -14.47 -14.23 3.22
N GLN A 165 -14.81 -15.27 3.99
CA GLN A 165 -13.97 -15.74 5.09
C GLN A 165 -12.56 -16.18 4.65
N GLU A 166 -12.46 -16.80 3.47
CA GLU A 166 -11.18 -17.23 2.90
C GLU A 166 -10.31 -16.02 2.54
N ASN A 167 -10.89 -15.00 1.90
CA ASN A 167 -10.16 -13.77 1.57
C ASN A 167 -9.76 -12.99 2.83
N ILE A 168 -10.62 -12.95 3.86
CA ILE A 168 -10.29 -12.33 5.15
C ILE A 168 -9.07 -12.99 5.76
N SER A 169 -8.97 -14.33 5.74
CA SER A 169 -7.82 -15.03 6.30
C SER A 169 -6.51 -14.66 5.59
N THR A 170 -6.56 -14.51 4.26
CA THR A 170 -5.41 -14.13 3.45
C THR A 170 -5.05 -12.65 3.64
N LEU A 171 -6.05 -11.78 3.78
CA LEU A 171 -5.87 -10.37 4.10
C LEU A 171 -5.20 -10.17 5.47
N LEU A 172 -5.68 -10.88 6.50
CA LEU A 172 -5.09 -10.83 7.83
C LEU A 172 -3.64 -11.27 7.82
N LEU A 173 -3.30 -12.30 7.04
CA LEU A 173 -1.90 -12.70 6.86
C LEU A 173 -1.07 -11.59 6.20
N GLY A 174 -1.59 -10.91 5.18
CA GLY A 174 -0.93 -9.75 4.57
C GLY A 174 -0.70 -8.61 5.56
N LEU A 175 -1.70 -8.31 6.40
CA LEU A 175 -1.58 -7.33 7.48
C LEU A 175 -0.53 -7.74 8.52
N GLU A 176 -0.43 -9.03 8.83
CA GLU A 176 0.61 -9.57 9.73
C GLU A 176 2.02 -9.36 9.15
N TYR A 177 2.23 -9.58 7.85
CA TYR A 177 3.49 -9.20 7.20
C TYR A 177 3.76 -7.70 7.38
N LEU A 178 2.78 -6.84 7.12
CA LEU A 178 2.96 -5.39 7.23
C LEU A 178 3.31 -4.94 8.65
N ILE A 179 2.69 -5.55 9.67
CA ILE A 179 3.04 -5.32 11.08
C ILE A 179 4.50 -5.70 11.33
N ASN A 180 4.93 -6.88 10.89
CA ASN A 180 6.30 -7.35 11.08
C ASN A 180 7.32 -6.47 10.34
N ILE A 181 6.98 -5.99 9.15
CA ILE A 181 7.79 -5.04 8.36
C ILE A 181 7.90 -3.68 9.08
N SER A 182 6.84 -3.24 9.75
CA SER A 182 6.83 -1.97 10.49
C SER A 182 7.81 -1.94 11.66
N TYR A 183 8.33 -3.10 12.10
CA TYR A 183 9.38 -3.21 13.13
C TYR A 183 10.80 -3.19 12.57
N VAL A 184 10.99 -3.11 11.25
CA VAL A 184 12.31 -2.95 10.64
C VAL A 184 12.88 -1.59 11.04
N ASP A 185 14.13 -1.58 11.52
CA ASP A 185 14.85 -0.35 11.90
C ASP A 185 15.41 0.38 10.67
N ASP A 186 14.51 0.78 9.77
CA ASP A 186 14.80 1.58 8.59
C ASP A 186 13.74 2.68 8.42
N THR A 187 14.20 3.93 8.27
CA THR A 187 13.31 5.10 8.24
C THR A 187 12.44 5.14 6.98
N GLU A 188 12.94 4.70 5.83
CA GLU A 188 12.17 4.73 4.58
C GLU A 188 11.14 3.60 4.55
N VAL A 189 11.49 2.41 5.04
CA VAL A 189 10.53 1.30 5.22
C VAL A 189 9.42 1.72 6.17
N PHE A 190 9.77 2.34 7.31
CA PHE A 190 8.79 2.80 8.28
C PHE A 190 7.83 3.86 7.70
N LYS A 191 8.33 4.81 6.89
CA LYS A 191 7.48 5.79 6.20
C LYS A 191 6.46 5.13 5.29
N VAL A 192 6.88 4.16 4.47
CA VAL A 192 5.98 3.42 3.56
C VAL A 192 4.89 2.69 4.36
N CYS A 193 5.26 2.02 5.46
CA CYS A 193 4.28 1.36 6.33
C CYS A 193 3.34 2.38 7.01
N LEU A 194 3.86 3.51 7.46
CA LEU A 194 3.08 4.56 8.10
C LEU A 194 2.06 5.17 7.13
N ASP A 195 2.44 5.41 5.88
CA ASP A 195 1.54 5.93 4.83
C ASP A 195 0.38 4.95 4.60
N TYR A 196 0.66 3.65 4.55
CA TYR A 196 -0.38 2.63 4.50
C TYR A 196 -1.31 2.69 5.72
N TRP A 197 -0.75 2.66 6.94
CA TRP A 197 -1.55 2.60 8.17
C TRP A 197 -2.43 3.84 8.30
N ASN A 198 -1.91 4.99 7.89
CA ASN A 198 -2.67 6.22 7.79
C ASN A 198 -3.85 6.07 6.81
N SER A 199 -3.59 5.59 5.58
CA SER A 199 -4.66 5.35 4.59
C SER A 199 -5.75 4.40 5.11
N LEU A 200 -5.35 3.28 5.73
CA LEU A 200 -6.29 2.30 6.29
C LEU A 200 -7.16 2.91 7.39
N VAL A 201 -6.55 3.66 8.33
CA VAL A 201 -7.30 4.29 9.42
C VAL A 201 -8.25 5.36 8.89
N LEU A 202 -7.84 6.12 7.88
CA LEU A 202 -8.70 7.10 7.21
C LEU A 202 -9.91 6.43 6.56
N GLU A 203 -9.73 5.34 5.82
CA GLU A 203 -10.81 4.56 5.20
C GLU A 203 -11.78 3.98 6.24
N LEU A 204 -11.27 3.50 7.38
CA LEU A 204 -12.09 2.97 8.47
C LEU A 204 -12.90 4.07 9.19
N PHE A 205 -12.40 5.30 9.20
CA PHE A 205 -13.05 6.43 9.86
C PHE A 205 -14.00 7.20 8.93
N GLU A 206 -13.82 7.13 7.61
CA GLU A 206 -14.78 7.71 6.69
C GLU A 206 -16.17 7.08 6.94
N PRO A 207 -17.18 7.88 7.32
CA PRO A 207 -18.53 7.36 7.47
C PRO A 207 -18.93 6.82 6.11
N HIS A 208 -19.28 5.54 6.01
CA HIS A 208 -19.71 4.90 4.77
C HIS A 208 -20.85 5.72 4.14
N ARG A 209 -20.55 6.67 3.25
CA ARG A 209 -21.52 7.48 2.50
C ARG A 209 -22.04 6.67 1.33
N SER A 210 -22.69 5.56 1.64
CA SER A 210 -23.35 4.74 0.63
C SER A 210 -24.60 4.09 1.21
N LEU A 211 -25.61 4.88 1.59
CA LEU A 211 -26.93 4.32 1.87
C LEU A 211 -28.05 5.31 1.50
N ASP A 212 -28.48 5.28 0.23
CA ASP A 212 -29.88 5.47 -0.15
C ASP A 212 -30.72 4.28 0.37
N ASN A 213 -30.72 4.03 1.68
CA ASN A 213 -31.46 2.92 2.27
C ASN A 213 -32.08 3.34 3.62
N PRO A 214 -33.42 3.26 3.79
CA PRO A 214 -34.11 3.67 5.03
C PRO A 214 -33.74 2.87 6.30
N ALA A 215 -32.86 1.88 6.23
CA ALA A 215 -32.22 1.27 7.40
C ALA A 215 -31.19 2.18 8.10
N ALA A 216 -30.73 3.24 7.41
CA ALA A 216 -29.72 4.18 7.92
C ALA A 216 -30.19 4.99 9.14
N THR A 217 -31.49 5.22 9.32
CA THR A 217 -32.03 5.94 10.49
C THR A 217 -31.90 5.15 11.79
N ALA A 218 -31.99 3.81 11.73
CA ALA A 218 -31.73 2.94 12.89
C ALA A 218 -30.23 2.91 13.24
N THR A 219 -29.36 2.92 12.23
CA THR A 219 -27.91 3.04 12.40
C THR A 219 -27.51 4.41 12.94
N MET A 220 -28.21 5.48 12.57
CA MET A 220 -27.99 6.85 13.06
C MET A 220 -28.26 6.96 14.57
N MET A 221 -29.27 6.24 15.07
CA MET A 221 -29.57 6.13 16.50
C MET A 221 -28.49 5.32 17.25
N ARG A 222 -27.89 4.32 16.59
CA ARG A 222 -26.77 3.52 17.13
C ARG A 222 -25.43 4.27 17.11
N LEU A 223 -25.16 5.04 16.06
CA LEU A 223 -24.02 5.95 15.93
C LEU A 223 -24.06 7.08 16.97
N GLN A 224 -25.25 7.61 17.30
CA GLN A 224 -25.39 8.53 18.44
C GLN A 224 -24.94 7.91 19.77
N SER A 225 -25.15 6.60 19.97
CA SER A 225 -24.67 5.89 21.16
C SER A 225 -23.15 5.64 21.16
N GLU A 226 -22.54 5.47 19.98
CA GLU A 226 -21.08 5.31 19.82
C GLU A 226 -20.34 6.64 19.90
N MET A 227 -20.95 7.74 19.44
CA MET A 227 -20.44 9.10 19.61
C MET A 227 -20.42 9.52 21.10
N MET A 228 -21.36 9.03 21.92
CA MET A 228 -21.29 9.15 23.38
C MET A 228 -20.14 8.34 24.00
N ARG A 229 -19.75 7.20 23.41
CA ARG A 229 -18.58 6.42 23.85
C ARG A 229 -17.27 7.12 23.50
N LEU A 230 -17.18 7.81 22.36
CA LEU A 230 -15.99 8.58 21.99
C LEU A 230 -15.77 9.76 22.94
N GLN A 231 -16.83 10.48 23.33
CA GLN A 231 -16.73 11.55 24.34
C GLN A 231 -16.29 11.02 25.71
N THR A 232 -16.80 9.84 26.11
CA THR A 232 -16.41 9.19 27.36
C THR A 232 -14.95 8.72 27.31
N TYR A 233 -14.53 8.12 26.19
CA TYR A 233 -13.15 7.69 25.95
C TYR A 233 -12.18 8.87 25.87
N ALA A 234 -12.56 9.96 25.18
CA ALA A 234 -11.79 11.19 25.11
C ALA A 234 -11.62 11.83 26.48
N GLY A 235 -12.68 11.82 27.31
CA GLY A 235 -12.62 12.27 28.70
C GLY A 235 -11.65 11.44 29.54
N LEU A 236 -11.72 10.11 29.45
CA LEU A 236 -10.81 9.21 30.18
C LEU A 236 -9.35 9.34 29.72
N SER A 237 -9.13 9.44 28.41
CA SER A 237 -7.80 9.60 27.81
C SER A 237 -7.17 10.95 28.19
N LEU A 238 -7.97 12.02 28.25
CA LEU A 238 -7.53 13.34 28.69
C LEU A 238 -7.13 13.31 30.17
N ILE A 239 -7.93 12.68 31.03
CA ILE A 239 -7.62 12.55 32.46
C ILE A 239 -6.32 11.75 32.66
N ALA A 240 -6.15 10.64 31.95
CA ALA A 240 -4.94 9.81 32.04
C ALA A 240 -3.68 10.59 31.61
N THR A 241 -3.80 11.40 30.57
CA THR A 241 -2.68 12.20 30.03
C THR A 241 -2.35 13.38 30.93
N LEU A 242 -3.35 14.05 31.50
CA LEU A 242 -3.14 15.09 32.51
C LEU A 242 -2.52 14.49 33.77
N ALA A 243 -2.94 13.29 34.19
CA ALA A 243 -2.40 12.63 35.36
C ALA A 243 -0.92 12.25 35.18
N ILE A 244 -0.53 11.70 34.02
CA ILE A 244 0.86 11.28 33.79
C ILE A 244 1.80 12.47 33.57
N THR A 245 1.33 13.53 32.91
CA THR A 245 2.10 14.77 32.76
C THR A 245 2.25 15.45 34.12
N TYR A 246 1.17 15.57 34.90
CA TYR A 246 1.22 16.12 36.25
C TYR A 246 2.16 15.31 37.16
N HIS A 247 2.07 13.98 37.13
CA HIS A 247 3.00 13.12 37.87
C HIS A 247 4.44 13.36 37.44
N ALA A 248 4.74 13.38 36.13
CA ALA A 248 6.09 13.58 35.62
C ALA A 248 6.68 14.90 36.13
N PHE A 249 5.93 16.00 36.05
CA PHE A 249 6.43 17.30 36.49
C PHE A 249 6.49 17.46 38.01
N ASN A 250 5.55 16.88 38.77
CA ASN A 250 5.51 17.01 40.22
C ASN A 250 6.52 16.09 40.94
N SER A 251 6.84 14.94 40.35
CA SER A 251 7.82 14.00 40.91
C SER A 251 9.27 14.34 40.53
N ILE A 252 9.49 14.86 39.32
CA ILE A 252 10.84 15.09 38.78
C ILE A 252 11.31 16.53 39.05
N GLY A 253 10.40 17.49 39.24
CA GLY A 253 10.69 18.85 39.71
C GLY A 253 11.55 19.72 38.77
N GLN A 254 12.06 19.16 37.67
CA GLN A 254 12.86 19.82 36.65
C GLN A 254 12.27 19.55 35.27
N PHE A 255 12.22 20.58 34.43
CA PHE A 255 11.52 20.54 33.14
C PHE A 255 12.14 19.52 32.16
N TYR A 256 13.46 19.57 31.96
CA TYR A 256 14.14 18.74 30.95
C TYR A 256 14.07 17.23 31.26
N PRO A 257 14.34 16.75 32.49
CA PRO A 257 14.25 15.33 32.81
C PRO A 257 12.81 14.80 32.79
N ALA A 258 11.81 15.63 33.10
CA ALA A 258 10.40 15.27 32.98
C ALA A 258 9.98 15.02 31.52
N MET A 259 10.48 15.85 30.59
CA MET A 259 10.25 15.66 29.16
C MET A 259 10.90 14.39 28.62
N VAL A 260 12.12 14.08 29.06
CA VAL A 260 12.80 12.82 28.69
C VAL A 260 12.00 11.62 29.20
N TYR A 261 11.55 11.63 30.45
CA TYR A 261 10.73 10.55 31.03
C TYR A 261 9.43 10.31 30.25
N LEU A 262 8.76 11.37 29.81
CA LEU A 262 7.54 11.28 29.00
C LEU A 262 7.81 10.70 27.60
N ALA A 263 8.99 10.97 27.02
CA ALA A 263 9.39 10.51 25.69
C ALA A 263 9.98 9.09 25.67
N THR A 264 10.58 8.62 26.76
CA THR A 264 11.24 7.31 26.81
C THR A 264 10.39 6.20 27.44
N SER A 265 9.39 6.56 28.24
CA SER A 265 8.50 5.58 28.87
C SER A 265 7.43 5.10 27.88
N LYS A 266 7.39 3.79 27.63
CA LYS A 266 6.42 3.14 26.73
C LYS A 266 4.96 3.47 27.11
N ILE A 267 4.67 3.52 28.41
CA ILE A 267 3.31 3.81 28.91
C ILE A 267 2.96 5.28 28.67
N SER A 268 3.91 6.20 28.91
CA SER A 268 3.71 7.63 28.66
C SER A 268 3.52 7.93 27.18
N LEU A 269 4.31 7.30 26.31
CA LEU A 269 4.24 7.47 24.87
C LEU A 269 2.88 7.00 24.32
N VAL A 270 2.40 5.83 24.77
CA VAL A 270 1.10 5.28 24.35
C VAL A 270 -0.05 6.20 24.78
N LEU A 271 -0.02 6.72 26.01
CA LEU A 271 -1.07 7.64 26.49
C LEU A 271 -1.06 8.97 25.74
N LEU A 272 0.12 9.52 25.45
CA LEU A 272 0.27 10.77 24.70
C LEU A 272 -0.11 10.61 23.22
N LEU A 273 0.26 9.51 22.59
CA LEU A 273 -0.14 9.20 21.21
C LEU A 273 -1.63 8.93 21.10
N ASN A 274 -2.22 8.21 22.07
CA ASN A 274 -3.66 8.00 22.14
C ASN A 274 -4.41 9.34 22.28
N MET A 275 -3.87 10.30 23.05
CA MET A 275 -4.45 11.64 23.09
C MET A 275 -4.23 12.46 21.81
N GLY A 276 -3.09 12.31 21.14
CA GLY A 276 -2.88 12.89 19.81
C GLY A 276 -3.94 12.40 18.83
N LEU A 277 -4.21 11.10 18.81
CA LEU A 277 -5.25 10.48 18.01
C LEU A 277 -6.65 11.02 18.37
N VAL A 278 -6.98 11.08 19.67
CA VAL A 278 -8.27 11.64 20.13
C VAL A 278 -8.45 13.10 19.71
N ILE A 279 -7.41 13.92 19.80
CA ILE A 279 -7.45 15.34 19.39
C ILE A 279 -7.65 15.45 17.88
N MET A 280 -6.95 14.62 17.09
CA MET A 280 -7.15 14.56 15.64
C MET A 280 -8.59 14.17 15.29
N CYS A 281 -9.17 13.21 16.00
CA CYS A 281 -10.57 12.79 15.81
C CYS A 281 -11.62 13.82 16.28
N VAL A 282 -11.26 14.80 17.11
CA VAL A 282 -12.19 15.85 17.60
C VAL A 282 -12.07 17.14 16.78
N LEU A 283 -10.89 17.43 16.23
CA LEU A 283 -10.64 18.63 15.43
C LEU A 283 -11.03 18.50 13.95
N TRP A 284 -11.31 17.28 13.49
CA TRP A 284 -11.72 16.98 12.12
C TRP A 284 -13.18 16.58 12.06
#